data_AF-A0AAT9LTX7-F1
#
_entry.id   AF-A0AAT9LTX7-F1
#
_cell.length_a   1.000
_cell.length_b   1.000
_cell.length_c   1.000
_cell.angle_alpha   90.00
_cell.angle_beta   90.00
_cell.angle_gamma   90.00
#
_symmetry.space_group_name_H-M   'P 1'
#
loop_
_entity.id
_entity.type
_entity.pdbx_description
1 polymer ?
#
loop_
_entity_poly.entity_id
_entity_poly.type
_entity_poly.pdbx_seq_one_letter_code
_entity_poly.pdbx_strand_id
1 'polypeptide(L)' 'MTTTERSDTLLDRLSDREMQVLALVAEGSSNLAIGRRLRLRPKTVEAHVRSLFTKLELEPRPDEHRRVLAAVTYLHGRRA' A
#
# COMPACT_ATOMS: atom_id res chain seq x y z
N MET A 1 -8.78 -18.93 11.47
CA MET A 1 -8.64 -17.65 10.73
C MET A 1 -7.26 -17.64 10.10
N THR A 2 -7.18 -17.88 8.80
CA THR A 2 -5.92 -17.88 8.02
C THR A 2 -5.46 -16.44 7.77
N THR A 3 -4.15 -16.19 7.70
CA THR A 3 -3.57 -14.85 7.49
C THR A 3 -4.06 -14.17 6.20
N THR A 4 -4.53 -14.95 5.23
CA THR A 4 -5.06 -14.50 3.94
C THR A 4 -6.35 -13.71 4.06
N GLU A 5 -7.36 -14.21 4.80
CA GLU A 5 -8.68 -13.53 4.88
C GLU A 5 -8.63 -12.17 5.60
N ARG A 6 -7.71 -12.01 6.56
CA ARG A 6 -7.47 -10.70 7.18
C ARG A 6 -6.88 -9.70 6.18
N SER A 7 -6.08 -10.16 5.22
CA SER A 7 -5.44 -9.26 4.26
C SER A 7 -6.46 -8.70 3.26
N ASP A 8 -7.36 -9.52 2.73
CA ASP A 8 -8.40 -9.06 1.79
C ASP A 8 -9.36 -8.05 2.44
N THR A 9 -9.81 -8.33 3.66
CA THR A 9 -10.69 -7.40 4.39
C THR A 9 -10.05 -6.03 4.69
N LEU A 10 -8.72 -5.96 4.76
CA LEU A 10 -7.99 -4.68 4.89
C LEU A 10 -7.82 -3.98 3.53
N LEU A 11 -7.59 -4.74 2.47
CA LEU A 11 -7.48 -4.22 1.10
C LEU A 11 -8.81 -3.60 0.62
N ASP A 12 -9.94 -4.19 1.01
CA ASP A 12 -11.29 -3.68 0.68
C ASP A 12 -11.60 -2.29 1.27
N ARG A 13 -10.84 -1.85 2.29
CA ARG A 13 -10.99 -0.51 2.91
C ARG A 13 -10.31 0.60 2.12
N LEU A 14 -9.51 0.23 1.12
CA LEU A 14 -8.77 1.18 0.30
C LEU A 14 -9.67 1.75 -0.80
N SER A 15 -9.56 3.05 -1.04
CA SER A 15 -10.13 3.64 -2.26
C SER A 15 -9.42 3.11 -3.50
N ASP A 16 -10.07 3.21 -4.66
CA ASP A 16 -9.47 2.85 -5.95
C ASP A 16 -8.10 3.50 -6.15
N ARG A 17 -7.97 4.75 -5.70
CA ARG A 17 -6.73 5.52 -5.85
C ARG A 17 -5.63 5.00 -4.94
N GLU A 18 -5.98 4.65 -3.72
CA GLU A 18 -5.06 4.02 -2.77
C GLU A 18 -4.63 2.64 -3.26
N MET A 19 -5.55 1.84 -3.80
CA MET A 19 -5.25 0.54 -4.40
C MET A 19 -4.27 0.65 -5.56
N GLN A 20 -4.46 1.63 -6.47
CA GLN A 20 -3.51 1.91 -7.56
C GLN A 20 -2.12 2.30 -7.06
N VAL A 21 -2.04 3.15 -6.03
CA VAL A 21 -0.76 3.52 -5.41
C VAL A 21 -0.11 2.29 -4.78
N LEU A 22 -0.87 1.48 -4.05
CA LEU A 22 -0.39 0.27 -3.38
C LEU A 22 0.16 -0.77 -4.38
N ALA A 23 -0.53 -0.98 -5.49
CA ALA A 23 -0.06 -1.87 -6.55
C ALA A 23 1.31 -1.46 -7.08
N LEU A 24 1.51 -0.16 -7.35
CA LEU A 24 2.80 0.36 -7.82
C LEU A 24 3.87 0.34 -6.72
N VAL A 25 3.49 0.49 -5.46
CA VAL A 25 4.40 0.28 -4.31
C VAL A 25 4.88 -1.18 -4.29
N ALA A 26 3.98 -2.15 -4.52
CA ALA A 26 4.32 -3.57 -4.56
C ALA A 26 5.18 -3.93 -5.77
N GLU A 27 5.10 -3.19 -6.87
CA GLU A 27 6.03 -3.26 -8.01
C GLU A 27 7.42 -2.66 -7.70
N GLY A 28 7.62 -2.05 -6.52
CA GLY A 28 8.89 -1.42 -6.14
C GLY A 28 9.07 0.00 -6.68
N SER A 29 8.02 0.65 -7.18
CA SER A 29 8.10 2.00 -7.74
C SER A 29 8.36 3.06 -6.65
N SER A 30 9.17 4.07 -6.95
CA SER A 30 9.36 5.26 -6.10
C SER A 30 8.18 6.22 -6.16
N ASN A 31 8.03 7.12 -5.18
CA ASN A 31 6.95 8.11 -5.19
C ASN A 31 6.98 9.02 -6.44
N LEU A 32 8.17 9.31 -6.98
CA LEU A 32 8.32 10.06 -8.21
C LEU A 32 7.81 9.27 -9.42
N ALA A 33 8.18 7.99 -9.52
CA ALA A 33 7.72 7.12 -10.60
C ALA A 33 6.19 6.90 -10.55
N ILE A 34 5.64 6.67 -9.35
CA ILE A 34 4.21 6.57 -9.11
C ILE A 34 3.52 7.88 -9.52
N GLY A 35 4.06 9.02 -9.11
CA GLY A 35 3.53 10.34 -9.47
C GLY A 35 3.47 10.54 -10.99
N ARG A 36 4.52 10.16 -11.72
CA ARG A 36 4.52 10.21 -13.19
C ARG A 36 3.45 9.30 -13.80
N ARG A 37 3.36 8.04 -13.36
CA ARG A 37 2.42 7.05 -13.92
C ARG A 37 0.96 7.41 -13.64
N LEU A 38 0.70 7.96 -12.47
CA LEU A 38 -0.64 8.32 -12.01
C LEU A 38 -1.01 9.79 -12.27
N ARG A 39 -0.10 10.59 -12.87
CA ARG A 39 -0.27 12.06 -13.05
C ARG A 39 -0.51 12.81 -11.74
N LEU A 40 0.20 12.43 -10.68
CA LEU A 40 0.17 13.08 -9.36
C LEU A 40 1.49 13.78 -9.05
N ARG A 41 1.44 14.77 -8.17
CA ARG A 41 2.64 15.32 -7.54
C ARG A 41 3.22 14.28 -6.55
N PRO A 42 4.56 14.20 -6.38
CA PRO A 42 5.17 13.27 -5.41
C PRO A 42 4.61 13.42 -3.99
N LYS A 43 4.35 14.66 -3.55
CA LYS A 43 3.74 14.96 -2.25
C LYS A 43 2.32 14.38 -2.09
N THR A 44 1.55 14.32 -3.18
CA THR A 44 0.23 13.67 -3.18
C THR A 44 0.37 12.16 -3.06
N VAL A 45 1.38 11.56 -3.71
CA VAL A 45 1.68 10.13 -3.53
C VAL A 45 2.08 9.84 -2.09
N GLU A 46 2.90 10.67 -1.46
CA GLU A 46 3.24 10.53 -0.04
C GLU A 46 2.00 10.58 0.87
N ALA A 47 1.04 11.47 0.58
CA ALA A 47 -0.21 11.54 1.32
C ALA A 47 -1.02 10.24 1.18
N HIS A 48 -1.14 9.71 -0.04
CA HIS A 48 -1.78 8.40 -0.26
C HIS A 48 -1.04 7.27 0.46
N VAL A 49 0.30 7.24 0.41
CA VAL A 49 1.12 6.22 1.11
C VAL A 49 0.93 6.30 2.63
N ARG A 50 0.85 7.51 3.21
CA ARG A 50 0.53 7.67 4.64
C ARG A 50 -0.88 7.16 4.97
N SER A 51 -1.88 7.51 4.14
CA SER A 51 -3.26 7.02 4.31
C SER A 51 -3.33 5.49 4.23
N LEU A 52 -2.61 4.89 3.27
CA LEU A 52 -2.48 3.44 3.13
C LEU A 52 -1.98 2.79 4.41
N PHE A 53 -0.91 3.31 5.03
CA PHE A 53 -0.39 2.74 6.27
C PHE A 53 -1.41 2.79 7.40
N THR A 54 -2.16 3.87 7.53
CA THR A 54 -3.22 3.98 8.53
C THR A 54 -4.35 2.98 8.26
N LYS A 55 -4.80 2.84 7.02
CA LYS A 55 -5.93 1.95 6.66
C LYS A 55 -5.57 0.46 6.72
N LEU A 56 -4.32 0.13 6.44
CA LEU A 56 -3.78 -1.23 6.56
C LEU A 56 -3.35 -1.56 7.98
N GLU A 57 -3.58 -0.68 8.96
CA GLU A 57 -3.22 -0.90 10.37
C GLU A 57 -1.72 -1.21 10.52
N LEU A 58 -0.88 -0.45 9.79
CA LEU A 58 0.58 -0.60 9.81
C LEU A 58 1.21 0.45 10.73
N GLU A 59 1.42 0.08 11.98
CA GLU A 59 2.11 0.94 12.94
C GLU A 59 3.60 1.08 12.62
N PRO A 60 4.23 2.22 12.95
CA PRO A 60 5.68 2.34 12.89
C PRO A 60 6.33 1.37 13.88
N ARG A 61 7.26 0.57 13.39
CA ARG A 61 8.10 -0.32 14.21
C ARG A 61 9.57 -0.09 13.83
N PRO A 62 10.50 -0.15 14.81
CA PRO A 62 11.91 0.16 14.56
C PRO A 62 12.55 -0.79 13.54
N ASP A 63 12.17 -2.06 13.56
CA ASP A 63 12.80 -3.11 12.74
C ASP A 63 12.01 -3.46 11.47
N GLU A 64 10.91 -2.73 11.19
CA GLU A 64 10.04 -3.02 10.04
C GLU A 64 9.80 -1.79 9.17
N HIS A 65 9.91 -1.97 7.85
CA HIS A 65 9.63 -0.90 6.90
C HIS A 65 8.18 -0.97 6.42
N ARG A 66 7.31 -0.06 6.89
CA ARG A 66 5.86 -0.04 6.55
C ARG A 66 5.55 -0.12 5.05
N ARG A 67 6.38 0.49 4.20
CA ARG A 67 6.24 0.38 2.74
C ARG A 67 6.37 -1.06 2.23
N VAL A 68 7.32 -1.81 2.80
CA VAL A 68 7.56 -3.22 2.45
C VAL A 68 6.42 -4.08 2.99
N LEU A 69 5.98 -3.84 4.24
CA LEU A 69 4.81 -4.52 4.80
C LEU A 69 3.57 -4.31 3.94
N ALA A 70 3.29 -3.07 3.53
CA ALA A 70 2.16 -2.76 2.64
C ALA A 70 2.25 -3.54 1.31
N ALA A 71 3.44 -3.62 0.71
CA ALA A 71 3.66 -4.42 -0.49
C ALA A 71 3.40 -5.92 -0.24
N VAL A 72 3.88 -6.47 0.87
CA VAL A 72 3.65 -7.87 1.25
C VAL A 72 2.16 -8.14 1.45
N THR A 73 1.43 -7.26 2.15
CA THR A 73 -0.02 -7.37 2.35
C THR A 73 -0.76 -7.45 1.01
N TYR A 74 -0.42 -6.57 0.05
CA TYR A 74 -1.00 -6.59 -1.29
C TYR A 74 -0.73 -7.90 -2.04
N LEU A 75 0.51 -8.41 -1.95
CA LEU A 75 0.92 -9.67 -2.61
C LEU A 75 0.31 -10.92 -1.96
N HIS A 76 -0.11 -10.84 -0.71
CA HIS A 76 -0.86 -11.92 -0.05
C HIS A 76 -2.33 -11.94 -0.48
N GLY A 77 -3.00 -10.78 -0.55
CA GLY A 77 -4.39 -10.71 -1.04
C GLY A 77 -4.53 -11.11 -2.51
N ARG A 78 -3.56 -10.77 -3.37
CA ARG A 78 -3.57 -11.17 -4.80
C ARG A 78 -3.43 -12.67 -5.07
N ARG A 79 -3.00 -13.46 -4.08
CA ARG A 79 -2.80 -14.90 -4.22
C ARG A 79 -4.00 -15.72 -3.72
N ALA A 80 -5.02 -15.06 -3.18
CA ALA A 80 -6.27 -15.65 -2.71
C ALA A 80 -7.24 -15.91 -3.87
#